data_AF-A0A660PJB8-F1
#
_entry.id   AF-A0A660PJB8-F1
#
_cell.length_a   1.000
_cell.length_b   1.000
_cell.length_c   1.000
_cell.angle_alpha   90.00
_cell.angle_beta   90.00
_cell.angle_gamma   90.00
#
_symmetry.space_group_name_H-M   'P 1'
#
loop_
_entity.id
_entity.type
_entity.pdbx_description
1 polymer ?
#
loop_
_entity_poly.entity_id
_entity_poly.type
_entity_poly.pdbx_seq_one_letter_code
_entity_poly.pdbx_strand_id
1 'polypeptide(L)'
;MHLSDKQIQAFIESPENINVELKAHLDSCSSCQTEVELYKSLMLELKQEKIPELSGDFVGNVMNSIEPLPSPEIIQPIDKWKWLNIAASIAFVMLGVITMIYYDGLQVFSSVYSWFNEIENQAVSKLSESSSSVSTMLGVDLGTILFIGMVLGFFGVLDKILSRKKISNLKIFSI
;
A
#
# COMPACT_ATOMS: atom_id res chain seq x y z
N MET A 1 -5.14 -0.53 44.46
CA MET A 1 -5.01 -0.79 43.00
C MET A 1 -4.25 -2.09 42.87
N HIS A 2 -4.80 -3.10 42.19
CA HIS A 2 -4.18 -4.41 42.00
C HIS A 2 -3.50 -4.50 40.64
N LEU A 3 -2.64 -5.50 40.45
CA LEU A 3 -2.07 -5.81 39.15
C LEU A 3 -3.15 -6.35 38.20
N SER A 4 -2.97 -6.09 36.92
CA SER A 4 -3.77 -6.71 35.87
C SER A 4 -3.25 -8.11 35.51
N ASP A 5 -4.12 -8.96 34.97
CA ASP A 5 -3.78 -10.31 34.51
C ASP A 5 -2.56 -10.32 33.58
N LYS A 6 -2.48 -9.35 32.67
CA LYS A 6 -1.33 -9.21 31.75
C LYS A 6 -0.01 -8.98 32.49
N GLN A 7 -0.04 -8.23 33.58
CA GLN A 7 1.15 -7.96 34.40
C GLN A 7 1.52 -9.17 35.25
N ILE A 8 0.54 -9.91 35.75
CA ILE A 8 0.75 -11.17 36.48
C ILE A 8 1.32 -12.25 35.54
N GLN A 9 0.77 -12.38 34.33
CA GLN A 9 1.26 -13.31 33.32
C GLN A 9 2.68 -12.98 32.88
N ALA A 10 2.95 -11.70 32.55
CA ALA A 10 4.30 -11.25 32.25
C ALA A 10 5.26 -11.53 33.40
N PHE A 11 4.77 -11.47 34.65
CA PHE A 11 5.58 -11.80 35.82
C PHE A 11 6.01 -13.26 35.89
N ILE A 12 5.11 -14.16 35.52
CA ILE A 12 5.35 -15.60 35.56
C ILE A 12 6.21 -16.05 34.36
N GLU A 13 6.05 -15.42 33.20
CA GLU A 13 6.78 -15.77 31.96
C GLU A 13 8.23 -15.28 31.96
N SER A 14 8.52 -14.11 32.54
CA SER A 14 9.87 -13.51 32.52
C SER A 14 10.13 -12.67 33.78
N PRO A 15 10.34 -13.30 34.95
CA PRO A 15 10.53 -12.62 36.24
C PRO A 15 11.67 -11.59 36.25
N GLU A 16 12.68 -11.77 35.41
CA GLU A 16 13.85 -10.91 35.26
C GLU A 16 13.60 -9.60 34.50
N ASN A 17 12.57 -9.52 33.66
CA ASN A 17 12.32 -8.38 32.76
C ASN A 17 11.28 -7.39 33.28
N ILE A 18 11.03 -7.39 34.60
CA ILE A 18 9.89 -6.69 35.18
C ILE A 18 10.31 -5.42 35.89
N ASN A 19 9.46 -4.41 35.78
CA ASN A 19 9.62 -3.14 36.49
C ASN A 19 9.71 -3.36 38.01
N VAL A 20 10.67 -2.69 38.65
CA VAL A 20 10.92 -2.68 40.09
C VAL A 20 9.65 -2.34 40.89
N GLU A 21 8.82 -1.43 40.39
CA GLU A 21 7.55 -1.03 41.03
C GLU A 21 6.57 -2.20 41.14
N LEU A 22 6.54 -3.06 40.13
CA LEU A 22 5.66 -4.22 40.06
C LEU A 22 6.08 -5.30 41.06
N LYS A 23 7.40 -5.48 41.21
CA LYS A 23 7.99 -6.35 42.22
C LYS A 23 7.69 -5.85 43.64
N ALA A 24 7.87 -4.55 43.89
CA ALA A 24 7.54 -3.94 45.18
C ALA A 24 6.04 -4.05 45.53
N HIS A 25 5.16 -3.95 44.52
CA HIS A 25 3.73 -4.19 44.71
C HIS A 25 3.43 -5.64 45.08
N LEU A 26 4.04 -6.61 44.38
CA LEU A 26 3.89 -8.03 44.73
C LEU A 26 4.39 -8.32 46.14
N ASP A 27 5.48 -7.71 46.58
CA ASP A 27 6.01 -7.93 47.93
C ASP A 27 5.08 -7.36 49.04
N SER A 28 4.24 -6.38 48.71
CA SER A 28 3.36 -5.69 49.66
C SER A 28 1.88 -6.07 49.58
N CYS A 29 1.42 -6.66 48.47
CA CYS A 29 0.01 -6.98 48.23
C CYS A 29 -0.25 -8.50 48.28
N SER A 30 -0.79 -8.99 49.41
CA SER A 30 -1.11 -10.42 49.61
C SER A 30 -2.13 -10.98 48.61
N SER A 31 -3.07 -10.16 48.15
CA SER A 31 -4.05 -10.58 47.13
C SER A 31 -3.36 -10.91 45.80
N CYS A 32 -2.46 -10.05 45.33
CA CYS A 32 -1.73 -10.28 44.09
C CYS A 32 -0.73 -11.44 44.22
N GLN A 33 -0.14 -11.65 45.39
CA GLN A 33 0.69 -12.85 45.65
C GLN A 33 -0.12 -14.14 45.51
N THR A 34 -1.32 -14.16 46.09
CA THR A 34 -2.22 -15.33 46.02
C THR A 34 -2.61 -15.63 44.57
N GLU A 35 -2.90 -14.59 43.80
CA GLU A 35 -3.23 -14.71 42.39
C GLU A 35 -2.04 -15.22 41.55
N VAL A 36 -0.83 -14.71 41.80
CA VAL A 36 0.39 -15.24 41.17
C VAL A 36 0.59 -16.73 41.47
N GLU A 37 0.40 -17.17 42.72
CA GLU A 37 0.53 -18.58 43.08
C GLU A 37 -0.54 -19.45 42.39
N LEU A 38 -1.77 -18.96 42.26
CA LEU A 38 -2.82 -19.64 41.50
C LEU A 38 -2.44 -19.82 40.01
N TYR A 39 -1.92 -18.77 39.38
CA TYR A 39 -1.48 -18.86 37.98
C TYR A 39 -0.28 -19.80 37.82
N LYS A 40 0.67 -19.80 38.77
CA LYS A 40 1.79 -20.75 38.77
C LYS A 40 1.30 -22.19 38.89
N SER A 41 0.34 -22.48 39.78
CA SER A 41 -0.20 -23.83 39.91
C SER A 41 -0.90 -24.28 38.64
N LEU A 42 -1.70 -23.41 38.02
CA LEU A 42 -2.36 -23.68 36.75
C LEU A 42 -1.36 -23.97 35.63
N MET A 43 -0.28 -23.19 35.51
CA MET A 43 0.77 -23.45 34.53
C MET A 43 1.51 -24.77 34.78
N LEU A 44 1.69 -25.18 36.05
CA LEU A 44 2.29 -26.46 36.37
C LEU A 44 1.40 -27.63 35.94
N GLU A 45 0.07 -27.51 36.11
CA GLU A 45 -0.89 -28.50 35.62
C GLU A 45 -0.85 -28.59 34.09
N LEU A 46 -0.85 -27.44 33.39
CA LEU A 46 -0.76 -27.39 31.92
C LEU A 46 0.57 -27.96 31.41
N LYS A 47 1.68 -27.77 32.13
CA LYS A 47 2.98 -28.36 31.76
C LYS A 47 3.05 -29.87 31.97
N GLN A 48 2.23 -30.42 32.88
CA GLN A 48 2.13 -31.86 33.10
C GLN A 48 1.26 -32.55 32.05
N GLU A 49 0.46 -31.80 31.31
CA GLU A 49 -0.28 -32.31 30.18
C GLU A 49 0.72 -32.79 29.12
N LYS A 50 0.72 -34.10 28.86
CA LYS A 50 1.63 -34.69 27.88
C LYS A 50 1.36 -34.04 26.54
N ILE A 51 2.31 -33.23 26.08
CA ILE A 51 2.32 -32.73 24.72
C ILE A 51 2.29 -33.97 23.82
N PRO A 52 1.25 -34.14 22.98
CA PRO A 52 1.20 -35.27 22.07
C PRO A 52 2.44 -35.24 21.17
N GLU A 53 3.10 -36.38 21.04
CA GLU A 53 4.24 -36.50 20.13
C GLU A 53 3.77 -36.15 18.72
N LEU A 54 4.43 -35.15 18.12
CA LEU A 54 4.21 -34.81 16.73
C LEU A 54 4.67 -35.98 15.86
N SER A 55 3.90 -36.32 14.83
CA SER A 55 4.33 -37.33 13.86
C SER A 55 5.66 -36.91 13.22
N GLY A 56 6.52 -37.89 12.88
CA GLY A 56 7.82 -37.60 12.28
C GLY A 56 7.75 -36.75 11.01
N ASP A 57 6.63 -36.82 10.30
CA ASP A 57 6.37 -36.08 9.06
C ASP A 57 5.64 -34.74 9.27
N PHE A 58 5.32 -34.35 10.51
CA PHE A 58 4.57 -33.13 10.80
C PHE A 58 5.23 -31.89 10.19
N VAL A 59 6.54 -31.75 10.37
CA VAL A 59 7.31 -30.61 9.84
C VAL A 59 7.25 -30.60 8.31
N GLY A 60 7.39 -31.77 7.67
CA GLY A 60 7.29 -31.89 6.22
C GLY A 60 5.89 -31.50 5.70
N ASN A 61 4.84 -31.99 6.35
CA ASN A 61 3.46 -31.69 5.97
C ASN A 61 3.10 -30.21 6.16
N VAL A 62 3.58 -29.57 7.23
CA VAL A 62 3.38 -28.13 7.46
C VAL A 62 4.16 -27.32 6.43
N MET A 63 5.44 -27.63 6.20
CA MET A 63 6.26 -26.89 5.23
C MET A 63 5.75 -27.04 3.80
N ASN A 64 5.20 -28.21 3.44
CA ASN A 64 4.58 -28.43 2.13
C ASN A 64 3.22 -27.73 1.98
N SER A 65 2.56 -27.39 3.10
CA SER A 65 1.28 -26.67 3.11
C SER A 65 1.46 -25.15 3.09
N ILE A 66 2.68 -24.65 3.34
CA ILE A 66 3.02 -23.25 3.17
C ILE A 66 3.28 -23.02 1.69
N GLU A 67 2.37 -22.31 1.01
CA GLU A 67 2.61 -21.87 -0.36
C GLU A 67 3.95 -21.11 -0.41
N PRO A 68 4.86 -21.46 -1.34
CA PRO A 68 6.11 -20.74 -1.46
C PRO A 68 5.78 -19.27 -1.73
N LEU A 69 6.33 -18.38 -0.90
CA LEU A 69 6.23 -16.95 -1.11
C LEU A 69 6.57 -16.66 -2.58
N PRO A 70 5.79 -15.83 -3.29
CA PRO A 70 6.08 -15.50 -4.67
C PRO A 70 7.53 -15.01 -4.72
N SER A 71 8.37 -15.76 -5.45
CA SER A 71 9.78 -15.41 -5.63
C SER A 71 9.84 -13.93 -6.03
N PRO A 72 10.70 -13.11 -5.39
CA PRO A 72 10.80 -11.70 -5.74
C PRO A 72 10.98 -11.62 -7.25
N GLU A 73 10.01 -10.98 -7.90
CA GLU A 73 9.97 -10.84 -9.34
C GLU A 73 11.29 -10.16 -9.72
N ILE A 74 12.19 -10.91 -10.37
CA ILE A 74 13.51 -10.40 -10.73
C ILE A 74 13.25 -9.19 -11.63
N ILE A 75 13.50 -8.00 -11.09
CA ILE A 75 13.36 -6.73 -11.81
C ILE A 75 14.35 -6.82 -12.96
N GLN A 76 13.85 -7.21 -14.13
CA GLN A 76 14.69 -7.34 -15.30
C GLN A 76 15.32 -5.98 -15.58
N PRO A 77 16.62 -5.93 -15.95
CA PRO A 77 17.30 -4.69 -16.24
C PRO A 77 16.50 -3.95 -17.31
N ILE A 78 16.08 -2.73 -16.97
CA ILE A 78 15.24 -1.93 -17.85
C ILE A 78 15.98 -1.75 -19.17
N ASP A 79 15.40 -2.27 -20.23
CA ASP A 79 15.97 -2.23 -21.58
C ASP A 79 16.22 -0.78 -22.01
N LYS A 80 17.50 -0.45 -22.26
CA LYS A 80 17.95 0.91 -22.60
C LYS A 80 17.21 1.46 -23.83
N TRP A 81 16.77 0.59 -24.74
CA TRP A 81 15.99 0.98 -25.92
C TRP A 81 14.59 1.50 -25.58
N LYS A 82 13.98 1.04 -24.47
CA LYS A 82 12.68 1.55 -24.03
C LYS A 82 12.77 3.00 -23.56
N TRP A 83 13.80 3.33 -22.81
CA TRP A 83 14.06 4.71 -22.39
C TRP A 83 14.36 5.63 -23.56
N LEU A 84 15.11 5.13 -24.55
CA LEU A 84 15.35 5.88 -25.79
C LEU A 84 14.03 6.19 -26.52
N ASN A 85 13.13 5.22 -26.63
CA ASN A 85 11.83 5.42 -27.28
C ASN A 85 10.93 6.41 -26.52
N ILE A 86 10.95 6.37 -25.18
CA ILE A 86 10.22 7.33 -24.35
C ILE A 86 10.80 8.73 -24.56
N ALA A 87 12.13 8.89 -24.47
CA ALA A 87 12.80 10.17 -24.67
C ALA A 87 12.54 10.74 -26.07
N ALA A 88 12.59 9.89 -27.11
CA ALA A 88 12.28 10.29 -28.48
C ALA A 88 10.83 10.74 -28.63
N SER A 89 9.87 10.07 -27.99
CA SER A 89 8.46 10.46 -28.04
C SER A 89 8.22 11.82 -27.39
N ILE A 90 8.85 12.08 -26.24
CA ILE A 90 8.75 13.37 -25.54
C ILE A 90 9.39 14.47 -26.38
N ALA A 91 10.57 14.22 -26.94
CA ALA A 91 11.24 15.17 -27.81
C ALA A 91 10.40 15.52 -29.04
N PHE A 92 9.73 14.54 -29.65
CA PHE A 92 8.87 14.75 -30.81
C PHE A 92 7.65 15.63 -30.47
N VAL A 93 7.00 15.39 -29.33
CA VAL A 93 5.89 16.22 -28.86
C VAL A 93 6.35 17.65 -28.58
N MET A 94 7.47 17.82 -27.87
CA MET A 94 8.05 19.14 -27.59
C MET A 94 8.41 19.89 -28.87
N LEU A 95 8.99 19.21 -29.85
CA LEU A 95 9.31 19.81 -31.15
C LEU A 95 8.05 20.28 -31.86
N GLY A 96 6.99 19.46 -31.87
CA GLY A 96 5.69 19.81 -32.42
C GLY A 96 5.12 21.08 -31.78
N VAL A 97 5.14 21.16 -30.44
CA VAL A 97 4.70 22.35 -29.70
C VAL A 97 5.52 23.59 -30.07
N ILE A 98 6.86 23.47 -30.12
CA ILE A 98 7.75 24.59 -30.50
C ILE A 98 7.45 25.07 -31.92
N THR A 99 7.29 24.16 -32.88
CA THR A 99 6.96 24.51 -34.26
C THR A 99 5.61 25.21 -34.36
N MET A 100 4.61 24.76 -33.59
CA MET A 100 3.29 25.38 -33.55
C MET A 100 3.35 26.81 -32.99
N ILE A 101 4.13 27.05 -31.93
CA ILE A 101 4.37 28.39 -31.37
C ILE A 101 5.07 29.28 -32.40
N TYR A 102 6.04 28.74 -33.14
CA TYR A 102 6.83 29.51 -34.08
C TYR A 102 6.00 30.04 -35.25
N TYR A 103 5.12 29.22 -35.82
CA TYR A 103 4.33 29.59 -36.99
C TYR A 103 3.07 30.39 -36.66
N ASP A 104 2.32 29.99 -35.64
CA ASP A 104 1.02 30.59 -35.32
C ASP A 104 1.06 31.51 -34.08
N GLY A 105 2.22 31.62 -33.42
CA GLY A 105 2.40 32.41 -32.21
C GLY A 105 1.70 31.82 -30.97
N LEU A 106 1.62 32.61 -29.90
CA LEU A 106 0.93 32.22 -28.66
C LEU A 106 -0.61 32.13 -28.82
N GLN A 107 -1.18 32.50 -29.97
CA GLN A 107 -2.63 32.54 -30.16
C GLN A 107 -3.25 31.15 -30.19
N VAL A 108 -2.56 30.15 -30.72
CA VAL A 108 -3.01 28.75 -30.67
C VAL A 108 -3.18 28.27 -29.24
N PHE A 109 -2.27 28.63 -28.34
CA PHE A 109 -2.41 28.30 -26.92
C PHE A 109 -3.66 28.89 -26.31
N SER A 110 -4.04 30.10 -26.68
CA SER A 110 -5.29 30.71 -26.21
C SER A 110 -6.53 29.96 -26.70
N SER A 111 -6.51 29.45 -27.95
CA SER A 111 -7.62 28.67 -28.51
C SER A 111 -7.74 27.27 -27.90
N VAL A 112 -6.61 26.61 -27.63
CA VAL A 112 -6.57 25.33 -26.93
C VAL A 112 -7.00 25.52 -25.48
N TYR A 113 -6.53 26.57 -24.82
CA TYR A 113 -6.93 26.93 -23.45
C TYR A 113 -8.41 27.25 -23.35
N SER A 114 -8.98 28.01 -24.30
CA SER A 114 -10.42 28.27 -24.31
C SER A 114 -11.24 27.01 -24.56
N TRP A 115 -10.77 26.09 -25.43
CA TRP A 115 -11.42 24.80 -25.64
C TRP A 115 -11.39 23.93 -24.37
N PHE A 116 -10.26 23.94 -23.64
CA PHE A 116 -10.17 23.29 -22.33
C PHE A 116 -11.08 23.91 -21.29
N ASN A 117 -11.14 25.25 -21.20
CA ASN A 117 -12.06 25.95 -20.31
C ASN A 117 -13.52 25.66 -20.67
N GLU A 118 -13.84 25.49 -21.95
CA GLU A 118 -15.19 25.13 -22.37
C GLU A 118 -15.55 23.70 -22.00
N ILE A 119 -14.61 22.75 -22.14
CA ILE A 119 -14.78 21.38 -21.64
C ILE A 119 -14.93 21.38 -20.12
N GLU A 120 -14.11 22.16 -19.42
CA GLU A 120 -14.19 22.31 -17.98
C GLU A 120 -15.54 22.89 -17.57
N ASN A 121 -16.00 23.97 -18.18
CA ASN A 121 -17.30 24.57 -17.88
C ASN A 121 -18.47 23.62 -18.20
N GLN A 122 -18.37 22.81 -19.27
CA GLN A 122 -19.37 21.79 -19.60
C GLN A 122 -19.32 20.58 -18.65
N ALA A 123 -18.14 20.18 -18.17
CA ALA A 123 -17.97 19.11 -17.20
C ALA A 123 -18.42 19.56 -15.81
N VAL A 124 -18.02 20.76 -15.38
CA VAL A 124 -18.37 21.40 -14.11
C VAL A 124 -19.87 21.66 -14.05
N SER A 125 -20.52 22.17 -15.11
CA SER A 125 -21.98 22.37 -15.09
C SER A 125 -22.73 21.04 -14.92
N LYS A 126 -22.38 20.00 -15.68
CA LYS A 126 -22.98 18.66 -15.58
C LYS A 126 -22.67 17.96 -14.25
N LEU A 127 -21.48 18.18 -13.69
CA LEU A 127 -21.09 17.64 -12.39
C LEU A 127 -21.72 18.44 -11.24
N SER A 128 -21.86 19.76 -11.34
CA SER A 128 -22.44 20.60 -10.30
C SER A 128 -23.93 20.31 -10.07
N GLU A 129 -24.66 19.98 -11.15
CA GLU A 129 -26.04 19.47 -11.06
C GLU A 129 -26.11 18.13 -10.31
N SER A 130 -25.02 17.36 -10.28
CA SER A 130 -24.90 16.07 -9.59
C SER A 130 -24.11 16.12 -8.27
N SER A 131 -23.46 17.24 -7.91
CA SER A 131 -22.35 17.30 -6.92
C SER A 131 -22.47 18.43 -5.89
N SER A 132 -23.63 19.07 -5.75
CA SER A 132 -23.84 20.12 -4.74
C SER A 132 -23.56 19.67 -3.28
N SER A 133 -23.43 18.36 -3.02
CA SER A 133 -23.10 17.79 -1.71
C SER A 133 -21.61 17.43 -1.48
N VAL A 134 -20.79 17.30 -2.52
CA VAL A 134 -19.42 16.73 -2.38
C VAL A 134 -18.33 17.79 -2.32
N SER A 135 -18.47 18.89 -3.06
CA SER A 135 -17.44 19.94 -3.15
C SER A 135 -17.28 20.75 -1.84
N THR A 136 -18.36 20.97 -1.10
CA THR A 136 -18.34 21.68 0.19
C THR A 136 -17.66 20.89 1.30
N MET A 137 -17.58 19.56 1.18
CA MET A 137 -17.02 18.68 2.21
C MET A 137 -15.50 18.55 2.14
N LEU A 138 -14.88 18.80 0.98
CA LEU A 138 -13.45 18.60 0.76
C LEU A 138 -12.65 19.91 0.68
N GLY A 139 -13.29 21.07 0.48
CA GLY A 139 -12.59 22.36 0.39
C GLY A 139 -11.59 22.46 -0.76
N VAL A 140 -11.66 21.54 -1.72
CA VAL A 140 -10.83 21.51 -2.92
C VAL A 140 -11.66 21.97 -4.12
N ASP A 141 -11.10 22.88 -4.90
CA ASP A 141 -11.72 23.37 -6.12
C ASP A 141 -11.93 22.22 -7.14
N LEU A 142 -13.12 22.16 -7.74
CA LEU A 142 -13.52 21.07 -8.63
C LEU A 142 -12.61 20.99 -9.87
N GLY A 143 -12.13 22.14 -10.34
CA GLY A 143 -11.16 22.21 -11.44
C GLY A 143 -9.85 21.48 -11.13
N THR A 144 -9.39 21.55 -9.88
CA THR A 144 -8.18 20.83 -9.43
C THR A 144 -8.39 19.32 -9.45
N ILE A 145 -9.56 18.84 -9.03
CA ILE A 145 -9.90 17.40 -9.03
C ILE A 145 -10.00 16.87 -10.48
N LEU A 146 -10.66 17.61 -11.37
CA LEU A 146 -10.76 17.25 -12.79
C LEU A 146 -9.40 17.23 -13.46
N PHE A 147 -8.54 18.21 -13.17
CA PHE A 147 -7.18 18.26 -13.70
C PHE A 147 -6.35 17.05 -13.24
N ILE A 148 -6.38 16.73 -11.94
CA ILE A 148 -5.71 15.53 -11.40
C ILE A 148 -6.26 14.26 -12.08
N GLY A 149 -7.59 14.15 -12.21
CA GLY A 149 -8.23 13.03 -12.89
C GLY A 149 -7.82 12.89 -14.36
N MET A 150 -7.69 14.01 -15.07
CA MET A 150 -7.24 14.04 -16.47
C MET A 150 -5.77 13.62 -16.60
N VAL A 151 -4.88 14.14 -15.75
CA VAL A 151 -3.45 13.76 -15.73
C VAL A 151 -3.30 12.27 -15.44
N LEU A 152 -4.01 11.76 -14.42
CA LEU A 152 -4.02 10.32 -14.10
C LEU A 152 -4.62 9.48 -15.23
N GLY A 153 -5.68 9.95 -15.88
CA GLY A 153 -6.28 9.31 -17.03
C GLY A 153 -5.33 9.22 -18.22
N PHE A 154 -4.60 10.30 -18.51
CA PHE A 154 -3.55 10.33 -19.53
C PHE A 154 -2.45 9.31 -19.23
N PHE A 155 -1.94 9.28 -18.00
CA PHE A 155 -0.95 8.28 -17.58
C PHE A 155 -1.50 6.85 -17.65
N GLY A 156 -2.76 6.62 -17.27
CA GLY A 156 -3.40 5.30 -17.37
C GLY A 156 -3.56 4.83 -18.83
N VAL A 157 -3.86 5.75 -19.76
CA VAL A 157 -3.90 5.43 -21.19
C VAL A 157 -2.50 5.11 -21.71
N LEU A 158 -1.49 5.90 -21.34
CA LEU A 158 -0.10 5.61 -21.68
C LEU A 158 0.34 4.24 -21.16
N ASP A 159 0.05 3.93 -19.90
CA ASP A 159 0.40 2.67 -19.28
C ASP A 159 -0.33 1.48 -19.94
N LYS A 160 -1.60 1.66 -20.32
CA LYS A 160 -2.37 0.67 -21.09
C LYS A 160 -1.78 0.41 -22.50
N ILE A 161 -1.26 1.45 -23.15
CA ILE A 161 -0.59 1.33 -24.46
C ILE A 161 0.76 0.61 -24.30
N LEU A 162 1.53 0.95 -23.27
CA LEU A 162 2.83 0.34 -22.97
C LEU A 162 2.69 -1.13 -22.54
N SER A 163 1.71 -1.46 -21.70
CA SER A 163 1.43 -2.82 -21.25
C SER A 163 0.96 -3.74 -22.38
N ARG A 164 0.15 -3.24 -23.33
CA ARG A 164 -0.24 -4.02 -24.52
C ARG A 164 0.96 -4.43 -25.38
N LYS A 165 1.99 -3.58 -25.51
CA LYS A 165 3.24 -3.93 -26.21
C LYS A 165 4.10 -4.95 -25.47
N LYS A 166 3.98 -5.07 -24.14
CA LYS A 166 4.71 -6.08 -23.35
C LYS A 166 4.19 -7.50 -23.63
N ILE A 167 2.91 -7.66 -23.93
CA ILE A 167 2.29 -8.98 -24.21
C ILE A 167 2.59 -9.47 -25.64
N SER A 168 2.75 -8.56 -26.62
CA SER A 168 3.08 -8.99 -28.00
C SER A 168 4.49 -9.57 -28.14
N ASN A 169 5.45 -9.14 -27.32
CA ASN A 169 6.82 -9.67 -27.36
C ASN A 169 6.99 -11.04 -26.68
N LEU A 170 6.00 -11.51 -25.90
CA LEU A 170 6.05 -12.85 -25.29
C LEU A 170 5.65 -13.97 -26.25
N LYS A 171 4.99 -13.68 -27.37
CA LYS A 171 4.56 -14.70 -28.36
C LYS A 171 5.59 -15.04 -29.44
N ILE A 172 6.72 -14.32 -29.52
CA ILE A 172 7.73 -14.53 -30.57
C ILE A 172 8.87 -15.48 -30.12
N PHE A 173 8.94 -15.86 -28.85
CA PHE A 173 9.94 -16.80 -28.31
C PHE A 173 9.44 -18.24 -28.11
N SER A 174 8.37 -18.62 -28.82
CA SER A 174 7.89 -20.00 -28.89
C SER A 174 8.16 -20.58 -30.29
N ILE A 175 9.44 -20.82 -30.60
CA ILE A 175 9.88 -21.77 -31.65
C ILE A 175 11.00 -22.61 -31.03
#